data_AF-A0A9D6D9J5-F1
#
_entry.id   AF-A0A9D6D9J5-F1
#
_cell.length_a   1.000
_cell.length_b   1.000
_cell.length_c   1.000
_cell.angle_alpha   90.00
_cell.angle_beta   90.00
_cell.angle_gamma   90.00
#
_symmetry.space_group_name_H-M   'P 1'
#
loop_
_entity.id
_entity.type
_entity.pdbx_description
1 polymer ?
#
loop_
_entity_poly.entity_id
_entity_poly.type
_entity_poly.pdbx_seq_one_letter_code
_entity_poly.pdbx_strand_id
1 'polypeptide(L)'
;MSWITILTMLVLAVTSAMLVMIYGWEPWQAFAVVSGGTIFVSLLLLAALTWSSSPSDRAGLWQVITTEMRKELKALFVLFRGK
;
A
#
# COMPACT_ATOMS: atom_id res chain seq x y z
N MET A 1 -14.71 -7.70 -6.03
CA MET A 1 -13.51 -7.78 -5.15
C MET A 1 -12.59 -8.86 -5.69
N SER A 2 -11.34 -8.67 -6.10
CA SER A 2 -10.59 -7.55 -6.70
C SER A 2 -9.40 -8.26 -7.36
N TRP A 3 -9.54 -8.68 -8.62
CA TRP A 3 -8.45 -9.36 -9.36
C TRP A 3 -7.13 -8.58 -9.28
N ILE A 4 -7.23 -7.25 -9.24
CA ILE A 4 -6.12 -6.32 -9.04
C ILE A 4 -5.43 -6.56 -7.69
N THR A 5 -6.18 -6.74 -6.59
CA THR A 5 -5.60 -7.02 -5.28
C THR A 5 -4.86 -8.36 -5.26
N ILE A 6 -5.41 -9.38 -5.91
CA ILE A 6 -4.77 -10.70 -6.04
C ILE A 6 -3.47 -10.58 -6.84
N LEU A 7 -3.51 -9.89 -7.99
CA LEU A 7 -2.32 -9.61 -8.81
C LEU A 7 -1.26 -8.85 -8.02
N THR A 8 -1.64 -7.79 -7.29
CA THR A 8 -0.70 -7.01 -6.48
C THR A 8 -0.06 -7.87 -5.40
N MET A 9 -0.85 -8.69 -4.69
CA MET A 9 -0.30 -9.62 -3.69
C MET A 9 0.63 -10.65 -4.33
N LEU A 10 0.29 -11.19 -5.49
CA LEU A 10 1.12 -12.14 -6.22
C LEU A 10 2.45 -11.50 -6.66
N VAL A 11 2.40 -10.28 -7.21
CA VAL A 11 3.60 -9.53 -7.63
C VAL A 11 4.49 -9.20 -6.43
N LEU A 12 3.92 -8.78 -5.30
CA LEU A 12 4.68 -8.54 -4.07
C LEU A 12 5.32 -9.83 -3.54
N ALA A 13 4.59 -10.95 -3.57
CA ALA A 13 5.10 -12.26 -3.16
C ALA A 13 6.23 -12.74 -4.08
N VAL A 14 6.08 -12.63 -5.40
CA VAL A 14 7.11 -13.00 -6.38
C VAL A 14 8.34 -12.11 -6.25
N THR A 15 8.16 -10.80 -6.07
CA THR A 15 9.28 -9.86 -5.88
C THR A 15 10.04 -10.16 -4.60
N SER A 16 9.33 -10.44 -3.50
CA SER A 16 9.94 -10.86 -2.24
C SER A 16 10.69 -12.19 -2.39
N ALA A 17 10.08 -13.20 -3.03
CA ALA A 17 10.71 -14.49 -3.28
C ALA A 17 11.96 -14.36 -4.18
N MET A 18 11.92 -13.49 -5.19
CA MET A 18 13.06 -13.21 -6.06
C MET A 18 14.24 -12.60 -5.29
N LEU A 19 13.98 -11.65 -4.40
CA LEU A 19 15.02 -11.05 -3.55
C LEU A 19 15.67 -12.07 -2.61
N VAL A 20 14.88 -12.98 -2.05
CA VAL A 20 15.40 -14.05 -1.18
C VAL A 20 16.16 -15.11 -1.98
N MET A 21 15.59 -15.62 -3.08
CA MET A 21 16.14 -16.77 -3.81
C MET A 21 17.29 -16.41 -4.74
N ILE A 22 17.25 -15.23 -5.39
CA ILE A 22 18.27 -14.84 -6.38
C ILE A 22 19.34 -13.97 -5.74
N TYR A 23 18.93 -12.99 -4.92
CA TYR A 23 19.88 -12.05 -4.30
C TYR A 23 20.37 -12.53 -2.92
N GLY A 24 19.86 -13.66 -2.42
CA GLY A 24 20.28 -14.24 -1.14
C GLY A 24 19.94 -13.37 0.06
N TRP A 25 18.95 -12.48 -0.07
CA TRP A 25 18.55 -11.60 1.02
C TRP A 25 17.86 -12.39 2.13
N GLU A 26 18.02 -11.95 3.37
CA GLU A 26 17.23 -12.51 4.45
C GLU A 26 15.74 -12.19 4.25
N PRO A 27 14.82 -13.11 4.58
CA PRO A 27 13.38 -12.92 4.35
C PRO A 27 12.83 -11.62 4.96
N TRP A 28 13.37 -11.20 6.09
CA TRP A 28 12.96 -9.96 6.75
C TRP A 28 13.40 -8.71 5.95
N GLN A 29 14.56 -8.75 5.30
CA GLN A 29 15.08 -7.64 4.48
C GLN A 29 14.27 -7.50 3.20
N ALA A 30 13.99 -8.62 2.53
CA ALA A 30 13.14 -8.65 1.35
C ALA A 30 11.74 -8.10 1.66
N PHE A 31 11.16 -8.52 2.79
CA PHE A 31 9.87 -7.99 3.25
C PHE A 31 9.93 -6.48 3.54
N ALA A 32 10.95 -6.01 4.25
CA ALA A 32 11.11 -4.59 4.59
C ALA A 32 11.25 -3.71 3.33
N VAL A 33 12.01 -4.17 2.33
CA VAL A 33 12.21 -3.42 1.08
C VAL A 33 10.95 -3.42 0.22
N VAL A 34 10.27 -4.56 0.09
CA VAL A 34 9.04 -4.66 -0.71
C VAL A 34 7.90 -3.85 -0.08
N SER A 35 7.73 -3.93 1.25
CA SER A 35 6.74 -3.13 1.98
C SER A 35 7.07 -1.64 1.94
N GLY A 36 8.33 -1.28 2.21
CA GLY A 36 8.81 0.10 2.11
C GLY A 36 8.65 0.70 0.72
N GLY A 37 9.00 -0.06 -0.32
CA GLY A 37 8.82 0.33 -1.72
C GLY A 37 7.36 0.55 -2.08
N THR A 38 6.46 -0.31 -1.61
CA THR A 38 5.01 -0.16 -1.83
C THR A 38 4.47 1.10 -1.18
N ILE A 39 4.88 1.39 0.07
CA ILE A 39 4.51 2.61 0.78
C ILE A 39 5.06 3.84 0.06
N PHE A 40 6.32 3.80 -0.36
CA PHE A 40 6.96 4.91 -1.07
C PHE A 40 6.26 5.25 -2.38
N VAL A 41 5.97 4.23 -3.21
CA VAL A 41 5.22 4.41 -4.46
C VAL A 41 3.83 4.98 -4.18
N SER A 42 3.16 4.50 -3.13
CA SER A 42 1.83 5.01 -2.74
C SER A 42 1.90 6.49 -2.33
N LEU A 43 2.90 6.89 -1.55
CA LEU A 43 3.11 8.29 -1.17
C LEU A 43 3.47 9.16 -2.37
N LEU A 44 4.27 8.65 -3.30
CA LEU A 44 4.64 9.37 -4.52
C LEU A 44 3.42 9.59 -5.43
N LEU A 45 2.56 8.59 -5.56
CA LEU A 45 1.28 8.71 -6.27
C LEU A 45 0.37 9.75 -5.60
N LEU A 46 0.27 9.73 -4.27
CA LEU A 46 -0.49 10.74 -3.51
C LEU A 46 0.09 12.15 -3.69
N ALA A 47 1.41 12.29 -3.67
CA ALA A 47 2.08 13.56 -3.92
C ALA A 47 1.85 14.06 -5.35
N ALA A 48 1.93 13.17 -6.35
CA ALA A 48 1.65 13.50 -7.74
C ALA A 48 0.19 13.95 -7.93
N LEU A 49 -0.78 13.26 -7.33
CA LEU A 49 -2.19 13.64 -7.33
C LEU A 49 -2.43 14.99 -6.65
N THR A 50 -1.72 15.27 -5.55
CA THR A 50 -1.79 16.55 -4.84
C THR A 50 -1.18 17.70 -5.66
N TRP A 51 -0.09 17.41 -6.39
CA TRP A 51 0.54 18.38 -7.28
C TRP A 51 -0.33 18.68 -8.50
N SER A 52 -0.95 17.66 -9.10
CA SER A 52 -1.81 17.81 -10.28
C SER A 52 -3.19 18.39 -9.96
N SER A 53 -3.60 18.41 -8.69
CA SER A 53 -4.92 18.89 -8.28
C SER A 53 -4.94 20.38 -7.98
N SER A 54 -6.04 21.02 -8.40
CA SER A 54 -6.41 22.40 -8.10
C SER A 54 -6.41 22.64 -6.58
N PRO A 55 -6.08 23.85 -6.10
CA PRO A 55 -6.12 24.18 -4.67
C PRO A 55 -7.46 23.87 -3.99
N SER A 56 -8.58 23.98 -4.71
CA SER A 56 -9.93 23.62 -4.26
C SER A 56 -10.14 22.11 -4.08
N ASP A 57 -9.48 21.30 -4.89
CA ASP A 57 -9.71 19.85 -4.96
C ASP A 57 -8.84 19.08 -3.96
N ARG A 58 -7.76 19.71 -3.46
CA ARG A 58 -6.87 19.13 -2.44
C ARG A 58 -7.61 18.77 -1.16
N ALA A 59 -8.54 19.62 -0.71
CA ALA A 59 -9.35 19.36 0.47
C ALA A 59 -10.27 18.13 0.28
N GLY A 60 -10.88 18.00 -0.91
CA GLY A 60 -11.69 16.84 -1.28
C GLY A 60 -10.85 15.56 -1.36
N LEU A 61 -9.66 15.63 -1.96
CA LEU A 61 -8.71 14.52 -2.04
C LEU A 61 -8.30 14.01 -0.64
N TRP A 62 -7.92 14.91 0.27
CA TRP A 62 -7.60 14.56 1.65
C TRP A 62 -8.78 13.95 2.40
N GLN A 63 -10.00 14.45 2.17
CA GLN A 63 -11.20 13.90 2.78
C GLN A 63 -11.48 12.48 2.29
N VAL A 64 -11.30 12.20 0.99
CA VAL A 64 -11.45 10.85 0.42
C VAL A 64 -10.40 9.89 0.98
N ILE A 65 -9.13 10.31 1.00
CA ILE A 65 -8.01 9.50 1.53
C ILE A 65 -8.25 9.14 2.99
N THR A 66 -8.57 10.11 3.83
CA THR A 66 -8.79 9.88 5.27
C THR A 66 -10.04 9.05 5.54
N THR A 67 -11.09 9.19 4.72
CA THR A 67 -12.32 8.41 4.84
C THR A 67 -12.08 6.94 4.52
N GLU A 68 -11.40 6.65 3.40
CA GLU A 68 -11.07 5.27 3.03
C GLU A 68 -10.06 4.63 3.99
N MET A 69 -9.02 5.37 4.43
CA MET A 69 -8.11 4.87 5.47
C MET A 69 -8.85 4.53 6.76
N ARG A 70 -9.78 5.39 7.22
CA ARG A 70 -10.57 5.13 8.43
C ARG A 70 -11.44 3.89 8.26
N LYS A 71 -11.99 3.67 7.07
CA LYS A 71 -12.81 2.49 6.76
C LYS A 71 -11.98 1.21 6.79
N GLU A 72 -10.79 1.21 6.19
CA GLU A 72 -9.88 0.06 6.24
C GLU A 72 -9.34 -0.19 7.66
N LEU A 73 -8.96 0.85 8.40
CA LEU A 73 -8.56 0.75 9.81
C LEU A 73 -9.68 0.18 10.68
N LYS A 74 -10.92 0.61 10.45
CA LYS A 74 -12.08 0.08 11.17
C LYS A 74 -12.34 -1.38 10.80
N ALA A 75 -12.19 -1.75 9.53
CA ALA A 75 -12.31 -3.15 9.09
C ALA A 75 -11.23 -4.03 9.73
N LEU A 76 -9.97 -3.57 9.76
CA LEU A 76 -8.87 -4.22 10.46
C LEU A 76 -9.13 -4.33 11.96
N PHE A 77 -9.60 -3.26 12.61
CA PHE A 77 -9.91 -3.26 14.04
C PHE A 77 -11.05 -4.24 14.37
N VAL A 78 -12.08 -4.35 13.53
CA VAL A 78 -13.12 -5.37 13.67
C VAL A 78 -12.54 -6.78 13.51
N LEU A 79 -11.61 -6.97 12.57
CA LEU A 79 -10.95 -8.26 12.33
C LEU A 79 -10.05 -8.69 13.49
N PHE A 80 -9.38 -7.73 14.14
CA PHE A 80 -8.54 -7.96 15.33
C PHE A 80 -9.32 -8.08 16.64
N ARG A 81 -10.50 -7.44 16.75
CA ARG A 81 -11.39 -7.54 17.93
C ARG A 81 -12.29 -8.79 17.90
N GLY A 82 -12.42 -9.43 16.74
CA GLY A 82 -13.17 -10.68 16.54
C GLY A 82 -12.35 -11.96 16.78
N LYS A 83 -11.11 -11.85 17.24
CA LYS A 83 -10.30 -12.94 17.81
C LYS A 83 -10.10 -12.69 19.30
#